data_AF-M0D680-F1
#
_entry.id   AF-M0D680-F1
#
_cell.length_a   1.000
_cell.length_b   1.000
_cell.length_c   1.000
_cell.angle_alpha   90.00
_cell.angle_beta   90.00
_cell.angle_gamma   90.00
#
_symmetry.space_group_name_H-M   'P 1'
#
loop_
_entity.id
_entity.type
_entity.pdbx_description
1 polymer ?
#
loop_
_entity_poly.entity_id
_entity_poly.type
_entity_poly.pdbx_seq_one_letter_code
_entity_poly.pdbx_strand_id
1 'polypeptide(L)'
;MRSRRGLALAVALFALFAAIGALARTPAGRVVLPFVSLAVLAAFAFLLTREAAYARTAAGVRTRLLDSPASAGGDDDCAACGAPATTTRRYVREFVVLGVPLVLLDDGTNRYCADCLD
;
A
#
# COMPACT_ATOMS: atom_id res chain seq x y z
N MET A 1 6.42 -25.81 3.16
CA MET A 1 5.62 -24.82 2.39
C MET A 1 6.42 -23.62 1.89
N ARG A 2 7.43 -23.12 2.64
CA ARG A 2 8.28 -21.98 2.22
C ARG A 2 9.15 -22.26 0.98
N SER A 3 9.65 -23.50 0.82
CA SER A 3 10.47 -23.90 -0.34
C SER A 3 9.72 -23.94 -1.67
N ARG A 4 8.48 -24.46 -1.69
CA ARG A 4 7.64 -24.51 -2.91
C ARG A 4 7.25 -23.12 -3.41
N ARG A 5 6.95 -22.18 -2.50
CA ARG A 5 6.67 -20.79 -2.86
C ARG A 5 7.91 -20.09 -3.42
N GLY A 6 9.08 -20.29 -2.82
CA GLY A 6 10.35 -19.76 -3.33
C GLY A 6 10.69 -20.29 -4.73
N LEU A 7 10.53 -21.60 -4.95
CA LEU A 7 10.76 -22.23 -6.26
C LEU A 7 9.79 -21.73 -7.32
N ALA A 8 8.49 -21.63 -6.99
CA ALA A 8 7.48 -21.09 -7.91
C ALA A 8 7.78 -19.64 -8.31
N LEU A 9 8.22 -18.81 -7.34
CA LEU A 9 8.57 -17.41 -7.58
C LEU A 9 9.83 -17.29 -8.44
N ALA A 10 10.83 -18.13 -8.19
CA ALA A 10 12.05 -18.19 -9.00
C ALA A 10 11.76 -18.60 -10.46
N VAL A 11 10.93 -19.63 -10.65
CA VAL A 11 10.51 -20.07 -12.00
C VAL A 11 9.70 -18.99 -12.70
N ALA A 12 8.78 -18.31 -12.00
CA ALA A 12 8.01 -17.21 -12.55
C ALA A 12 8.89 -16.04 -12.99
N LEU A 13 9.86 -15.66 -12.17
CA LEU A 13 10.84 -14.62 -12.51
C LEU A 13 11.68 -15.03 -13.72
N PHE A 14 12.17 -16.26 -13.75
CA PHE A 14 12.95 -16.77 -14.88
C PHE A 14 12.14 -16.73 -16.19
N ALA A 15 10.89 -17.21 -16.15
CA ALA A 15 10.00 -17.17 -17.31
C ALA A 15 9.72 -15.73 -17.77
N LEU A 16 9.53 -14.80 -16.83
CA LEU A 16 9.36 -13.38 -17.13
C LEU A 16 10.60 -12.79 -17.81
N PHE A 17 11.79 -13.02 -17.27
CA PHE A 17 13.03 -12.53 -17.89
C PHE A 17 13.28 -13.14 -19.27
N ALA A 18 12.99 -14.44 -19.44
CA ALA A 18 13.07 -15.08 -20.75
C ALA A 18 12.08 -14.46 -21.76
N ALA A 19 10.85 -14.17 -21.33
CA ALA A 19 9.85 -13.50 -22.16
C ALA A 19 10.27 -12.07 -22.54
N ILE A 20 10.78 -11.29 -21.58
CA ILE A 20 11.32 -9.94 -21.85
C ILE A 20 12.49 -10.01 -22.84
N GLY A 21 13.41 -10.97 -22.65
CA GLY A 21 14.54 -11.18 -23.55
C GLY A 21 14.11 -11.59 -24.97
N ALA A 22 13.09 -12.46 -25.09
CA ALA A 22 12.50 -12.82 -26.38
C ALA A 22 11.83 -11.60 -27.04
N LEU A 23 11.06 -10.83 -26.27
CA LEU A 23 10.41 -9.61 -26.75
C LEU A 23 11.44 -8.59 -27.24
N ALA A 24 12.56 -8.39 -26.53
CA ALA A 24 13.65 -7.50 -26.92
C ALA A 24 14.32 -7.86 -28.26
N ARG A 25 14.18 -9.10 -28.71
CA ARG A 25 14.68 -9.53 -30.03
C ARG A 25 13.73 -9.20 -31.17
N THR A 26 12.46 -8.90 -30.86
CA THR A 26 11.46 -8.49 -31.85
C THR A 26 11.58 -6.99 -32.16
N PRO A 27 11.24 -6.54 -33.38
CA PRO A 27 11.26 -5.12 -33.73
C PRO A 27 10.30 -4.30 -32.84
N ALA A 28 9.12 -4.84 -32.53
CA ALA A 28 8.16 -4.22 -31.63
C ALA A 28 8.74 -4.08 -30.21
N GLY A 29 9.38 -5.12 -29.66
CA GLY A 29 9.95 -5.05 -28.32
C GLY A 29 11.14 -4.11 -28.20
N ARG A 30 11.97 -3.95 -29.25
CA ARG A 30 13.06 -2.95 -29.26
C ARG A 30 12.54 -1.52 -29.16
N VAL A 31 11.34 -1.27 -29.69
CA VAL A 31 10.69 0.04 -29.58
C VAL A 31 9.94 0.16 -28.25
N VAL A 32 9.14 -0.82 -27.87
CA VAL A 32 8.26 -0.75 -26.68
C VAL A 32 9.04 -0.81 -25.37
N LEU A 33 10.05 -1.68 -25.23
CA LEU A 33 10.79 -1.85 -23.98
C LEU A 33 11.47 -0.57 -23.46
N PRO A 34 12.16 0.26 -24.27
CA PRO A 34 12.72 1.51 -23.76
C PRO A 34 11.64 2.47 -23.28
N PHE A 35 10.49 2.58 -23.97
CA PHE A 35 9.39 3.43 -23.49
C PHE A 35 8.80 2.91 -22.19
N VAL A 36 8.59 1.60 -22.05
CA VAL A 36 8.12 0.99 -20.79
C VAL A 36 9.12 1.23 -19.67
N SER A 37 10.42 1.08 -19.95
CA SER A 37 11.48 1.32 -18.96
C SER A 37 11.50 2.78 -18.51
N LEU A 38 11.37 3.72 -19.45
CA LEU A 38 11.26 5.15 -19.15
C LEU A 38 9.99 5.45 -18.34
N ALA A 39 8.85 4.84 -18.67
CA ALA A 39 7.61 5.02 -17.92
C ALA A 39 7.74 4.53 -16.48
N VAL A 40 8.39 3.37 -16.26
CA VAL A 40 8.67 2.84 -14.91
C VAL A 40 9.62 3.77 -14.14
N LEU A 41 10.69 4.25 -14.78
CA LEU A 41 11.62 5.20 -14.16
C LEU A 41 10.92 6.53 -13.79
N ALA A 42 10.09 7.05 -14.70
CA ALA A 42 9.33 8.26 -14.46
C ALA A 42 8.31 8.08 -13.32
N ALA A 43 7.61 6.95 -13.27
CA ALA A 43 6.70 6.63 -12.18
C ALA A 43 7.44 6.52 -10.84
N PHE A 44 8.61 5.89 -10.81
CA PHE A 44 9.43 5.79 -9.62
C PHE A 44 9.94 7.16 -9.16
N ALA A 45 10.46 7.97 -10.07
CA ALA A 45 10.88 9.35 -9.78
C ALA A 45 9.73 10.19 -9.24
N PHE A 46 8.54 10.08 -9.84
CA PHE A 46 7.32 10.72 -9.35
C PHE A 46 6.95 10.29 -7.93
N LEU A 47 7.07 9.00 -7.59
CA LEU A 47 6.80 8.54 -6.22
C LEU A 47 7.82 9.08 -5.20
N LEU A 48 9.07 9.26 -5.61
CA LEU A 48 10.11 9.83 -4.75
C LEU A 48 9.87 11.30 -4.43
N THR A 49 9.23 12.06 -5.33
CA THR A 49 8.88 13.47 -5.08
C THR A 49 7.62 13.64 -4.22
N ARG A 50 6.86 12.57 -3.98
CA ARG A 50 5.69 12.60 -3.10
C ARG A 50 6.06 12.40 -1.65
N GLU A 51 5.34 13.09 -0.77
CA GLU A 51 5.39 12.84 0.67
C GLU A 51 4.92 11.43 0.99
N ALA A 52 5.73 10.70 1.74
CA ALA A 52 5.40 9.35 2.17
C ALA A 52 4.65 9.42 3.51
N ALA A 53 3.41 8.97 3.52
CA ALA A 53 2.61 8.83 4.74
C ALA A 53 2.99 7.57 5.55
N TYR A 54 3.73 6.63 4.93
CA TYR A 54 4.20 5.38 5.52
C TYR A 54 5.69 5.17 5.21
N ALA A 55 6.30 4.15 5.81
CA ALA A 55 7.66 3.73 5.45
C ALA A 55 7.78 3.49 3.93
N ARG A 56 8.91 3.89 3.31
CA ARG A 56 9.14 3.75 1.86
C ARG A 56 9.15 2.29 1.36
N THR A 57 9.19 1.32 2.27
CA THR A 57 9.07 -0.12 1.98
C THR A 57 7.62 -0.62 2.01
N ALA A 58 6.66 0.21 2.44
CA ALA A 58 5.27 -0.18 2.52
C ALA A 58 4.63 -0.24 1.12
N ALA A 59 3.96 -1.36 0.85
CA ALA A 59 3.13 -1.57 -0.32
C ALA A 59 1.85 -2.31 0.05
N GLY A 60 0.77 -2.06 -0.70
CA GLY A 60 -0.54 -2.68 -0.55
C GLY A 60 -1.53 -1.83 0.25
N VAL A 61 -2.64 -2.46 0.66
CA VAL A 61 -3.69 -1.81 1.45
C VAL A 61 -3.22 -1.58 2.88
N ARG A 62 -3.33 -0.33 3.35
CA ARG A 62 -2.94 0.08 4.70
C ARG A 62 -4.03 0.94 5.33
N THR A 63 -4.11 0.91 6.65
CA THR A 63 -5.01 1.75 7.44
C THR A 63 -4.18 2.65 8.33
N ARG A 64 -4.49 3.95 8.39
CA ARG A 64 -3.87 4.93 9.28
C ARG A 64 -4.94 5.64 10.09
N LEU A 65 -4.67 5.83 11.38
CA LEU A 65 -5.46 6.67 12.26
C LEU A 65 -4.94 8.10 12.17
N LEU A 66 -5.85 9.06 12.00
CA LEU A 66 -5.53 10.48 12.00
C LEU A 66 -5.96 11.07 13.34
N ASP A 67 -5.04 11.82 13.94
CA ASP A 67 -5.34 12.62 15.12
C ASP A 67 -6.31 13.74 14.70
N SER A 68 -7.54 13.67 15.18
CA SER A 68 -8.46 14.80 15.20
C SER A 68 -8.99 14.95 16.62
N PRO A 69 -9.16 16.18 17.14
CA PRO A 69 -9.73 16.40 18.46
C PRO A 69 -11.17 15.87 18.46
N ALA A 70 -11.41 14.80 19.19
CA ALA A 70 -12.72 14.17 19.28
C ALA A 70 -13.67 15.01 20.13
N SER A 71 -14.90 15.19 19.65
CA SER A 71 -16.03 15.52 20.52
C SER A 71 -16.33 14.32 21.42
N ALA A 72 -16.34 14.53 22.74
CA ALA A 72 -16.78 13.55 23.72
C ALA A 72 -18.31 13.45 23.67
N GLY A 73 -18.86 12.26 23.43
CA GLY A 73 -20.30 12.04 23.56
C GLY A 73 -20.83 10.86 22.77
N GLY A 74 -21.08 9.75 23.46
CA GLY A 74 -21.82 8.60 22.94
C GLY A 74 -21.52 7.33 23.75
N ASP A 75 -22.56 6.61 24.18
CA ASP A 75 -22.50 5.32 24.88
C ASP A 75 -22.20 4.17 23.90
N ASP A 76 -21.17 4.35 23.08
CA ASP A 76 -20.84 3.47 21.96
C ASP A 76 -19.66 2.54 22.29
N ASP A 77 -19.66 1.33 21.75
CA ASP A 77 -18.60 0.33 21.95
C ASP A 77 -17.35 0.61 21.09
N CYS A 78 -16.19 0.19 21.61
CA CYS A 78 -14.88 0.28 20.97
C CYS A 78 -14.82 -0.66 19.76
N ALA A 79 -14.42 -0.12 18.60
CA ALA A 79 -14.33 -0.88 17.35
C ALA A 79 -13.27 -2.01 17.39
N ALA A 80 -12.30 -1.95 18.30
CA ALA A 80 -11.24 -2.96 18.40
C ALA A 80 -11.57 -4.11 19.36
N CYS A 81 -12.21 -3.82 20.49
CA CYS A 81 -12.39 -4.78 21.59
C CYS A 81 -13.81 -4.85 22.15
N GLY A 82 -14.72 -3.97 21.75
CA GLY A 82 -16.10 -3.91 22.25
C GLY A 82 -16.27 -3.28 23.64
N ALA A 83 -15.20 -2.80 24.29
CA ALA A 83 -15.29 -2.05 25.55
C ALA A 83 -15.89 -0.65 25.35
N PRO A 84 -16.44 0.04 26.37
CA PRO A 84 -16.98 1.38 26.20
C PRO A 84 -15.92 2.34 25.61
N ALA A 85 -16.27 3.01 24.52
CA ALA A 85 -15.35 3.89 23.83
C ALA A 85 -15.26 5.24 24.54
N THR A 86 -14.04 5.76 24.65
CA THR A 86 -13.76 7.04 25.30
C THR A 86 -13.29 8.10 24.31
N THR A 87 -12.89 7.69 23.11
CA THR A 87 -12.32 8.57 22.09
C THR A 87 -12.82 8.22 20.70
N THR A 88 -12.96 9.23 19.84
CA THR A 88 -13.30 9.05 18.42
C THR A 88 -12.07 9.40 17.58
N ARG A 89 -11.62 8.49 16.72
CA ARG A 89 -10.48 8.70 15.81
C ARG A 89 -10.93 8.57 14.36
N ARG A 90 -10.47 9.49 13.51
CA ARG A 90 -10.66 9.35 12.07
C ARG A 90 -9.71 8.26 11.56
N TYR A 91 -10.21 7.35 10.74
CA TYR A 91 -9.40 6.37 10.04
C TYR A 91 -9.44 6.65 8.53
N VAL A 92 -8.35 6.31 7.86
CA VAL A 92 -8.23 6.28 6.40
C VAL A 92 -7.61 4.96 5.99
N ARG A 93 -8.18 4.33 4.99
CA ARG A 93 -7.72 3.08 4.40
C ARG A 93 -7.32 3.35 2.95
N GLU A 94 -6.07 3.12 2.62
CA GLU A 94 -5.44 3.59 1.39
C GLU A 94 -4.67 2.46 0.72
N PHE A 95 -4.58 2.50 -0.61
CA PHE A 95 -3.63 1.69 -1.36
C PHE A 95 -2.31 2.45 -1.46
N VAL A 96 -1.25 1.84 -0.94
CA VAL A 96 0.07 2.46 -0.78
C VAL A 96 1.07 1.79 -1.72
N VAL A 97 1.91 2.60 -2.37
CA VAL A 97 3.06 2.13 -3.14
C VAL A 97 4.29 2.93 -2.70
N LEU A 98 5.33 2.23 -2.27
CA LEU A 98 6.58 2.83 -1.78
C LEU A 98 6.36 3.90 -0.69
N GLY A 99 5.43 3.62 0.23
CA GLY A 99 5.05 4.53 1.32
C GLY A 99 4.15 5.71 0.92
N VAL A 100 3.85 5.86 -0.38
CA VAL A 100 2.99 6.93 -0.90
C VAL A 100 1.56 6.40 -1.05
N PRO A 101 0.56 7.01 -0.39
CA PRO A 101 -0.84 6.67 -0.63
C PRO A 101 -1.25 7.16 -2.02
N LEU A 102 -1.68 6.23 -2.88
CA LEU A 102 -2.09 6.53 -4.25
C LEU A 102 -3.61 6.62 -4.40
N VAL A 103 -4.34 5.81 -3.64
CA VAL A 103 -5.79 5.69 -3.75
C VAL A 103 -6.36 5.60 -2.34
N LEU A 104 -7.35 6.45 -2.03
CA LEU A 104 -8.17 6.29 -0.86
C LEU A 104 -9.24 5.23 -1.15
N LEU A 105 -9.27 4.17 -0.35
CA LEU A 105 -10.22 3.07 -0.49
C LEU A 105 -11.44 3.26 0.40
N ASP A 106 -11.22 3.77 1.61
CA ASP A 106 -12.27 4.01 2.60
C ASP A 106 -11.80 5.07 3.61
N ASP A 107 -12.71 5.87 4.13
CA ASP A 107 -12.45 6.78 5.22
C ASP A 107 -13.67 6.91 6.14
N GLY A 108 -13.41 7.22 7.39
CA GLY A 108 -14.48 7.29 8.37
C GLY A 108 -13.96 7.60 9.76
N THR A 109 -14.83 7.41 10.74
CA THR A 109 -14.50 7.58 12.15
C THR A 109 -14.83 6.31 12.90
N ASN A 110 -13.88 5.84 13.71
CA ASN A 110 -14.09 4.74 14.63
C ASN A 110 -13.91 5.24 16.05
N ARG A 111 -14.62 4.61 16.98
CA ARG A 111 -14.50 4.89 18.40
C ARG A 111 -13.63 3.84 19.05
N TYR A 112 -12.73 4.28 19.92
CA TYR A 112 -11.76 3.44 20.60
C TYR A 112 -11.78 3.73 22.10
N CYS A 113 -11.52 2.68 22.91
CA CYS A 113 -11.16 2.85 24.31
C CYS A 113 -9.71 3.30 24.44
N ALA A 114 -9.36 3.89 25.60
CA ALA A 114 -7.99 4.33 25.88
C ALA A 114 -7.00 3.17 25.78
N ASP A 115 -7.36 2.00 26.30
CA ASP A 115 -6.49 0.80 26.32
C ASP A 115 -6.11 0.26 24.93
N CYS A 116 -6.88 0.56 23.89
CA CYS A 116 -6.60 0.12 22.52
C CYS A 116 -5.84 1.18 21.69
N LEU A 117 -5.62 2.37 22.26
CA LEU A 117 -4.85 3.44 21.63
C LEU A 117 -3.46 3.62 22.26
N ASP A 118 -3.23 3.06 23.46
CA ASP A 118 -1.92 2.95 24.12
C ASP A 118 -1.11 1.75 23.58
#